data_AF-A0A1M3MVP1-F1
#
_entry.id   AF-A0A1M3MVP1-F1
#
_cell.length_a   1.000
_cell.length_b   1.000
_cell.length_c   1.000
_cell.angle_alpha   90.00
_cell.angle_beta   90.00
_cell.angle_gamma   90.00
#
_symmetry.space_group_name_H-M   'P 1'
#
loop_
_entity.id
_entity.type
_entity.pdbx_description
1 polymer ?
#
loop_
_entity_poly.entity_id
_entity_poly.type
_entity_poly.pdbx_seq_one_letter_code
_entity_poly.pdbx_strand_id
1 'polypeptide(L)'
;MSWFSKSDAPTVVTAAIYARTECPECGSPMVVHGLRAELTCKACRSTVPVPLHFWSGLFFRLHSAIPSKNPVRLALAGALTSELPLYARFVAEHPSCVQCRSPLRLDLRPIGTEGPTPCSGCAFTTPSFPAPAWLRSEYPDLQQFFEPVIVPPPAQTRAVSFACPECGANLKLTDGTPRLVDCQYCNHTLFLPTDLWHAMHPVQKRTPWWVAFVR
;
A
#
# COMPACT_ATOMS: atom_id res chain seq x y z
N MET A 1 21.43 1.92 -50.25
CA MET A 1 20.05 2.07 -49.76
C MET A 1 19.85 1.07 -48.63
N SER A 2 19.92 1.53 -47.39
CA SER A 2 19.59 0.71 -46.21
C SER A 2 18.74 1.59 -45.30
N TRP A 3 17.42 1.46 -45.47
CA TRP A 3 16.41 2.06 -44.60
C TRP A 3 16.17 1.08 -43.45
N PHE A 4 16.95 1.18 -42.38
CA PHE A 4 16.54 0.58 -41.11
C PHE A 4 15.42 1.44 -40.53
N SER A 5 14.17 1.00 -40.70
CA SER A 5 13.07 1.51 -39.89
C SER A 5 13.40 1.18 -38.44
N LYS A 6 13.73 2.21 -37.64
CA LYS A 6 13.69 2.09 -36.19
C LYS A 6 12.29 1.63 -35.86
N SER A 7 12.15 0.39 -35.41
CA SER A 7 10.91 -0.11 -34.84
C SER A 7 10.63 0.75 -33.61
N ASP A 8 9.65 1.65 -33.71
CA ASP A 8 9.09 2.41 -32.60
C ASP A 8 8.37 1.44 -31.66
N ALA A 9 9.15 0.63 -30.95
CA ALA A 9 8.62 -0.20 -29.88
C ALA A 9 8.14 0.75 -28.78
N PRO A 10 6.90 0.55 -28.27
CA PRO A 10 6.37 1.42 -27.24
C PRO A 10 7.28 1.37 -26.00
N THR A 11 7.62 2.54 -25.50
CA THR A 11 8.48 2.68 -24.32
C THR A 11 7.62 2.51 -23.07
N VAL A 12 7.94 1.49 -22.28
CA VAL A 12 7.28 1.24 -21.00
C VAL A 12 8.00 2.02 -19.89
N VAL A 13 7.29 2.93 -19.24
CA VAL A 13 7.80 3.70 -18.10
C VAL A 13 7.06 3.26 -16.84
N THR A 14 7.80 2.98 -15.76
CA THR A 14 7.22 2.49 -14.51
C THR A 14 7.49 3.44 -13.35
N ALA A 15 6.58 3.45 -12.38
CA ALA A 15 6.72 4.25 -11.17
C ALA A 15 6.25 3.49 -9.93
N ALA A 16 7.04 3.57 -8.86
CA ALA A 16 6.68 3.13 -7.52
C ALA A 16 5.88 4.21 -6.79
N ILE A 17 4.75 3.83 -6.20
CA ILE A 17 3.83 4.67 -5.44
C ILE A 17 3.89 4.27 -3.97
N TYR A 18 4.30 5.19 -3.10
CA TYR A 18 4.26 5.04 -1.66
C TYR A 18 3.16 5.96 -1.10
N ALA A 19 1.97 5.41 -0.86
CA ALA A 19 0.82 6.19 -0.41
C ALA A 19 0.43 5.86 1.03
N ARG A 20 0.05 6.89 1.79
CA ARG A 20 -0.67 6.77 3.06
C ARG A 20 -1.78 7.81 3.14
N THR A 21 -2.81 7.50 3.92
CA THR A 21 -3.86 8.42 4.33
C THR A 21 -3.98 8.39 5.87
N GLU A 22 -4.98 9.06 6.42
CA GLU A 22 -5.32 9.06 7.84
C GLU A 22 -6.77 8.58 8.01
N CYS A 23 -7.02 7.81 9.06
CA CYS A 23 -8.36 7.33 9.39
C CYS A 23 -9.22 8.50 9.90
N PRO A 24 -10.40 8.77 9.32
CA PRO A 24 -11.27 9.86 9.76
C PRO A 24 -11.81 9.64 11.19
N GLU A 25 -11.96 8.38 11.62
CA GLU A 25 -12.52 8.03 12.93
C GLU A 25 -11.53 8.21 14.10
N CYS A 26 -10.24 7.95 13.88
CA CYS A 26 -9.25 7.92 14.97
C CYS A 26 -7.93 8.65 14.67
N GLY A 27 -7.81 9.29 13.49
CA GLY A 27 -6.60 9.99 13.05
C GLY A 27 -5.38 9.08 12.76
N SER A 28 -5.50 7.76 12.93
CA SER A 28 -4.36 6.86 12.75
C SER A 28 -3.93 6.78 11.28
N PRO A 29 -2.62 6.76 10.98
CA PRO A 29 -2.14 6.64 9.62
C PRO A 29 -2.46 5.27 9.02
N MET A 30 -2.94 5.26 7.78
CA MET A 30 -3.29 4.05 7.03
C MET A 30 -2.44 3.97 5.76
N VAL A 31 -1.75 2.84 5.55
CA VAL A 31 -1.00 2.60 4.31
C VAL A 31 -1.98 2.23 3.21
N VAL A 32 -1.80 2.83 2.02
CA VAL A 32 -2.66 2.58 0.85
C VAL A 32 -1.93 1.63 -0.08
N HIS A 33 -2.45 0.40 -0.18
CA HIS A 33 -1.89 -0.67 -1.00
C HIS A 33 -2.73 -0.87 -2.25
N GLY A 34 -2.31 -0.29 -3.37
CA GLY A 34 -3.03 -0.45 -4.63
C GLY A 34 -4.29 0.40 -4.74
N LEU A 35 -5.07 0.15 -5.79
CA LEU A 35 -6.38 0.75 -5.99
C LEU A 35 -7.41 -0.01 -5.17
N ARG A 36 -8.02 0.66 -4.20
CA ARG A 36 -9.03 0.08 -3.31
C ARG A 36 -10.22 1.03 -3.20
N ALA A 37 -11.42 0.47 -3.15
CA ALA A 37 -12.63 1.23 -2.86
C ALA A 37 -12.79 1.52 -1.35
N GLU A 38 -12.11 0.73 -0.51
CA GLU A 38 -12.21 0.80 0.95
C GLU A 38 -10.86 0.48 1.59
N LEU A 39 -10.60 1.07 2.76
CA LEU A 39 -9.44 0.79 3.59
C LEU A 39 -9.90 0.43 5.00
N THR A 40 -9.30 -0.61 5.58
CA THR A 40 -9.56 -0.97 6.99
C THR A 40 -8.50 -0.34 7.88
N CYS A 41 -8.92 0.49 8.83
CA CYS A 41 -8.03 1.06 9.83
C CYS A 41 -7.57 -0.04 10.80
N LYS A 42 -6.27 -0.34 10.86
CA LYS A 42 -5.77 -1.36 11.82
C LYS A 42 -5.87 -0.92 13.29
N ALA A 43 -6.03 0.39 13.56
CA ALA A 43 -6.12 0.90 14.93
C ALA A 43 -7.53 0.79 15.51
N CYS A 44 -8.55 1.32 14.83
CA CYS A 44 -9.94 1.32 15.31
C CYS A 44 -10.85 0.33 14.58
N ARG A 45 -10.35 -0.37 13.55
CA ARG A 45 -11.08 -1.34 12.71
C ARG A 45 -12.23 -0.76 11.88
N SER A 46 -12.36 0.57 11.80
CA SER A 46 -13.32 1.18 10.89
C SER A 46 -12.96 0.88 9.42
N THR A 47 -14.00 0.70 8.61
CA THR A 47 -13.89 0.65 7.16
C THR A 47 -14.09 2.06 6.62
N VAL A 48 -13.11 2.54 5.87
CA VAL A 48 -13.05 3.91 5.35
C VAL A 48 -13.22 3.83 3.83
N PRO A 49 -14.31 4.37 3.27
CA PRO A 49 -14.48 4.42 1.82
C PRO A 49 -13.43 5.33 1.19
N VAL A 50 -12.90 4.92 0.04
CA VAL A 50 -11.95 5.69 -0.77
C VAL A 50 -12.67 6.16 -2.03
N PRO A 51 -13.04 7.45 -2.11
CA PRO A 51 -13.84 7.94 -3.23
C PRO A 51 -13.01 7.99 -4.52
N LEU A 52 -13.65 7.88 -5.69
CA LEU A 52 -12.93 7.85 -6.98
C LEU A 52 -12.03 9.07 -7.21
N HIS A 53 -12.48 10.26 -6.80
CA HIS A 53 -11.72 11.51 -6.96
C HIS A 53 -10.39 11.52 -6.17
N PHE A 54 -10.28 10.71 -5.11
CA PHE A 54 -9.01 10.48 -4.39
C PHE A 54 -7.93 9.98 -5.34
N TRP A 55 -8.30 9.07 -6.25
CA TRP A 55 -7.39 8.50 -7.22
C TRP A 55 -7.08 9.46 -8.36
N SER A 56 -8.07 10.17 -8.89
CA SER A 56 -7.85 11.16 -9.96
C SER A 56 -6.82 12.21 -9.54
N GLY A 57 -6.89 12.72 -8.30
CA GLY A 57 -5.90 13.66 -7.76
C GLY A 57 -4.48 13.08 -7.68
N LEU A 58 -4.35 11.80 -7.30
CA LEU A 58 -3.06 11.09 -7.27
C LEU A 58 -2.48 10.93 -8.68
N PHE A 59 -3.28 10.46 -9.64
CA PHE A 59 -2.79 10.16 -11.00
C PHE A 59 -2.53 11.41 -11.81
N PHE A 60 -3.30 12.49 -11.65
CA PHE A 60 -3.03 13.78 -12.27
C PHE A 60 -1.60 14.27 -11.97
N ARG A 61 -1.20 14.17 -10.69
CA ARG A 61 0.14 14.56 -10.24
C ARG A 61 1.22 13.58 -10.67
N LEU A 62 0.93 12.27 -10.60
CA LEU A 62 1.87 11.23 -11.03
C LEU A 62 2.17 11.34 -12.53
N HIS A 63 1.14 11.48 -13.36
CA HIS A 63 1.27 11.62 -14.82
C HIS A 63 2.17 12.79 -15.21
N SER A 64 1.99 13.93 -14.53
CA SER A 64 2.82 15.13 -14.70
C SER A 64 4.26 14.95 -14.20
N ALA A 65 4.48 14.08 -13.20
CA ALA A 65 5.78 13.88 -12.56
C ALA A 65 6.72 12.92 -13.30
N ILE A 66 6.17 11.89 -13.96
CA ILE A 66 6.92 10.81 -14.61
C ILE A 66 7.99 11.30 -15.61
N PRO A 67 7.73 12.31 -16.47
CA PRO A 67 8.75 12.81 -17.39
C PRO A 67 10.01 13.32 -16.69
N SER A 68 9.89 13.81 -15.45
CA SER A 68 10.99 14.48 -14.75
C SER A 68 12.04 13.53 -14.16
N LYS A 69 11.75 12.22 -14.05
CA LYS A 69 12.55 11.20 -13.33
C LYS A 69 12.89 11.53 -11.86
N ASN A 70 12.45 12.68 -11.36
CA ASN A 70 12.71 13.13 -10.01
C ASN A 70 11.65 12.58 -9.05
N PRO A 71 12.04 12.20 -7.83
CA PRO A 71 11.08 11.75 -6.84
C PRO A 71 10.16 12.92 -6.44
N VAL A 72 8.87 12.75 -6.64
CA VAL A 72 7.87 13.76 -6.26
C VAL A 72 7.21 13.35 -4.96
N ARG A 73 7.17 14.28 -4.00
CA ARG A 73 6.41 14.15 -2.75
C ARG A 73 5.14 14.96 -2.90
N LEU A 74 4.02 14.33 -2.57
CA LEU A 74 2.70 14.90 -2.68
C LEU A 74 2.03 14.85 -1.30
N ALA A 75 1.52 16.00 -0.87
CA ALA A 75 0.57 16.11 0.22
C ALA A 75 -0.68 16.78 -0.36
N LEU A 76 -1.74 15.99 -0.58
CA LEU A 76 -3.06 16.50 -0.93
C LEU A 76 -3.86 16.58 0.36
N ALA A 77 -3.87 17.77 0.95
CA ALA A 77 -4.73 18.07 2.10
C ALA A 77 -5.97 18.80 1.59
N GLY A 78 -7.12 18.12 1.60
CA GLY A 78 -8.47 18.68 1.79
C GLY A 78 -9.00 19.83 0.92
N ALA A 79 -8.24 20.43 0.01
CA ALA A 79 -8.57 21.75 -0.51
C ALA A 79 -9.75 21.78 -1.52
N LEU A 80 -10.28 20.63 -1.96
CA LEU A 80 -11.43 20.59 -2.88
C LEU A 80 -12.56 19.62 -2.49
N THR A 81 -12.34 18.59 -1.66
CA THR A 81 -13.38 17.57 -1.39
C THR A 81 -13.43 17.01 0.04
N SER A 82 -12.73 17.59 1.02
CA SER A 82 -12.82 17.25 2.47
C SER A 82 -12.61 15.80 2.95
N GLU A 83 -12.48 14.76 2.12
CA GLU A 83 -12.76 13.41 2.63
C GLU A 83 -11.55 12.63 3.17
N LEU A 84 -10.36 12.70 2.57
CA LEU A 84 -9.18 11.96 3.07
C LEU A 84 -7.85 12.65 2.69
N PRO A 85 -6.96 12.99 3.66
CA PRO A 85 -5.65 13.53 3.34
C PRO A 85 -4.76 12.46 2.71
N LEU A 86 -4.16 12.75 1.55
CA LEU A 86 -3.28 11.81 0.86
C LEU A 86 -1.83 12.28 0.87
N TYR A 87 -0.96 11.43 1.42
CA TYR A 87 0.48 11.62 1.38
C TYR A 87 1.10 10.55 0.49
N ALA A 88 1.58 10.95 -0.68
CA ALA A 88 2.18 10.06 -1.65
C ALA A 88 3.64 10.46 -1.95
N ARG A 89 4.47 9.47 -2.24
CA ARG A 89 5.78 9.67 -2.87
C ARG A 89 5.83 8.80 -4.11
N PHE A 90 6.31 9.38 -5.20
CA PHE A 90 6.51 8.71 -6.47
C PHE A 90 8.00 8.60 -6.77
N VAL A 91 8.42 7.46 -7.32
CA VAL A 91 9.80 7.23 -7.77
C VAL A 91 9.73 6.51 -9.11
N ALA A 92 10.40 7.03 -10.14
CA ALA A 92 10.56 6.31 -11.40
C ALA A 92 11.49 5.11 -11.15
N GLU A 93 10.91 3.91 -11.10
CA GLU A 93 11.60 2.69 -10.69
C GLU A 93 10.90 1.46 -11.27
N HIS A 94 11.70 0.47 -11.67
CA HIS A 94 11.21 -0.82 -12.16
C HIS A 94 10.51 -1.61 -11.04
N PRO A 95 9.35 -2.24 -11.29
CA PRO A 95 8.67 -3.06 -10.29
C PRO A 95 9.57 -4.15 -9.74
N SER A 96 9.62 -4.27 -8.41
CA SER A 96 10.56 -5.15 -7.71
C SER A 96 9.84 -6.10 -6.76
N CYS A 97 10.36 -7.31 -6.63
CA CYS A 97 9.75 -8.33 -5.78
C CYS A 97 9.76 -7.92 -4.29
N VAL A 98 8.63 -8.10 -3.61
CA VAL A 98 8.50 -7.81 -2.18
C VAL A 98 9.34 -8.74 -1.29
N GLN A 99 9.67 -9.94 -1.77
CA GLN A 99 10.42 -10.94 -1.02
C GLN A 99 11.93 -10.79 -1.18
N CYS A 100 12.45 -10.79 -2.42
CA CYS A 100 13.90 -10.77 -2.67
C CYS A 100 14.43 -9.47 -3.29
N ARG A 101 13.57 -8.47 -3.55
CA ARG A 101 13.91 -7.19 -4.19
C ARG A 101 14.43 -7.27 -5.63
N SER A 102 14.54 -8.45 -6.23
CA SER A 102 14.90 -8.58 -7.64
C SER A 102 13.79 -8.04 -8.56
N PRO A 103 14.13 -7.52 -9.76
CA PRO A 103 13.15 -6.98 -10.71
C PRO A 103 12.06 -8.00 -11.10
N LEU A 104 10.85 -7.51 -11.31
CA LEU A 104 9.76 -8.29 -11.92
C LEU A 104 9.97 -8.42 -13.43
N ARG A 105 9.61 -9.58 -13.98
CA ARG A 105 9.74 -9.91 -15.40
C ARG A 105 8.54 -9.40 -16.21
N LEU A 106 8.59 -8.12 -16.57
CA LEU A 106 7.56 -7.47 -17.39
C LEU A 106 7.55 -7.98 -18.84
N ASP A 107 8.64 -8.59 -19.29
CA ASP A 107 8.80 -9.18 -20.62
C ASP A 107 8.00 -10.47 -20.80
N LEU A 108 7.69 -11.17 -19.71
CA LEU A 108 6.97 -12.45 -19.76
C LEU A 108 5.45 -12.29 -19.87
N ARG A 109 4.95 -11.06 -19.86
CA ARG A 109 3.51 -10.78 -19.90
C ARG A 109 3.22 -9.47 -20.64
N PRO A 110 2.33 -9.46 -21.63
CA PRO A 110 1.92 -8.22 -22.27
C PRO A 110 1.31 -7.24 -21.27
N ILE A 111 1.71 -5.97 -21.36
CA ILE A 111 1.12 -4.88 -20.60
C ILE A 111 -0.37 -4.73 -20.99
N GLY A 112 -1.22 -4.44 -20.01
CA GLY A 112 -2.67 -4.37 -20.18
C GLY A 112 -3.41 -5.69 -19.98
N THR A 113 -2.73 -6.72 -19.45
CA THR A 113 -3.34 -8.04 -19.18
C THR A 113 -3.38 -8.34 -17.68
N GLU A 114 -4.38 -9.10 -17.25
CA GLU A 114 -4.53 -9.52 -15.86
C GLU A 114 -3.76 -10.80 -15.56
N GLY A 115 -3.08 -10.82 -14.41
CA GLY A 115 -2.55 -12.03 -13.79
C GLY A 115 -1.18 -11.83 -13.11
N PRO A 116 -0.58 -12.91 -12.61
CA PRO A 116 0.69 -12.84 -11.89
C PRO A 116 1.89 -12.46 -12.76
N THR A 117 2.71 -11.54 -12.29
CA THR A 117 4.03 -11.19 -12.85
C THR A 117 5.13 -11.84 -12.01
N PRO A 118 5.94 -12.76 -12.58
CA PRO A 118 6.95 -13.48 -11.82
C PRO A 118 8.20 -12.62 -11.52
N CYS A 119 8.82 -12.89 -10.38
CA CYS A 119 10.11 -12.36 -10.00
C CYS A 119 11.25 -13.08 -10.73
N SER A 120 12.26 -12.31 -11.17
CA SER A 120 13.49 -12.83 -11.78
C SER A 120 14.41 -13.61 -10.83
N GLY A 121 14.27 -13.45 -9.51
CA GLY A 121 15.20 -14.01 -8.51
C GLY A 121 14.65 -15.17 -7.68
N CYS A 122 13.41 -15.09 -7.20
CA CYS A 122 12.87 -16.07 -6.24
C CYS A 122 11.58 -16.78 -6.68
N ALA A 123 11.19 -16.63 -7.95
CA ALA A 123 9.94 -17.16 -8.53
C ALA A 123 8.63 -16.65 -7.89
N PHE A 124 8.69 -15.83 -6.83
CA PHE A 124 7.52 -15.18 -6.24
C PHE A 124 6.74 -14.39 -7.30
N THR A 125 5.42 -14.50 -7.29
CA THR A 125 4.55 -13.84 -8.26
C THR A 125 3.84 -12.65 -7.62
N THR A 126 3.88 -11.51 -8.32
CA THR A 126 3.19 -10.28 -7.91
C THR A 126 1.92 -10.14 -8.75
N PRO A 127 0.73 -10.07 -8.13
CA PRO A 127 -0.51 -9.77 -8.84
C PRO A 127 -0.38 -8.49 -9.67
N SER A 128 -0.85 -8.56 -10.90
CA SER A 128 -0.91 -7.41 -11.79
C SER A 128 -2.21 -7.42 -12.55
N PHE A 129 -2.77 -6.25 -12.81
CA PHE A 129 -4.06 -6.10 -13.48
C PHE A 129 -4.02 -4.84 -14.36
N PRO A 130 -4.84 -4.81 -15.43
CA PRO A 130 -4.95 -3.64 -16.28
C PRO A 130 -5.54 -2.47 -15.51
N ALA A 131 -5.23 -1.25 -15.96
CA ALA A 131 -5.85 -0.06 -15.41
C ALA A 131 -7.40 -0.12 -15.54
N PRO A 132 -8.16 0.21 -14.47
CA PRO A 132 -9.62 0.24 -14.54
C PRO A 132 -10.14 1.14 -15.66
N ALA A 133 -11.30 0.82 -16.22
CA ALA A 133 -11.87 1.53 -17.37
C ALA A 133 -11.98 3.06 -17.14
N TRP A 134 -12.49 3.46 -15.98
CA TRP A 134 -12.63 4.88 -15.60
C TRP A 134 -11.29 5.62 -15.55
N LEU A 135 -10.21 4.92 -15.20
CA LEU A 135 -8.89 5.53 -15.12
C LEU A 135 -8.22 5.58 -16.50
N ARG A 136 -8.44 4.56 -17.35
CA ARG A 136 -7.96 4.54 -18.74
C ARG A 136 -8.63 5.60 -19.60
N SER A 137 -9.88 5.97 -19.33
CA SER A 137 -10.53 7.08 -20.04
C SER A 137 -9.87 8.43 -19.74
N GLU A 138 -9.34 8.62 -18.52
CA GLU A 138 -8.61 9.84 -18.15
C GLU A 138 -7.13 9.78 -18.55
N TYR A 139 -6.49 8.62 -18.41
CA TYR A 139 -5.06 8.40 -18.67
C TYR A 139 -4.87 7.18 -19.58
N PRO A 140 -5.00 7.34 -20.91
CA PRO A 140 -4.89 6.23 -21.86
C PRO A 140 -3.51 5.57 -21.89
N ASP A 141 -2.45 6.27 -21.48
CA ASP A 141 -1.10 5.71 -21.41
C ASP A 141 -0.89 4.85 -20.14
N LEU A 142 -1.71 4.99 -19.10
CA LEU A 142 -1.66 4.17 -17.89
C LEU A 142 -2.32 2.80 -18.14
N GLN A 143 -1.51 1.75 -18.24
CA GLN A 143 -1.97 0.45 -18.75
C GLN A 143 -1.97 -0.66 -17.70
N GLN A 144 -1.05 -0.64 -16.72
CA GLN A 144 -0.87 -1.75 -15.77
C GLN A 144 -0.66 -1.28 -14.33
N PHE A 145 -1.18 -2.07 -13.39
CA PHE A 145 -0.89 -2.00 -11.97
C PHE A 145 -0.16 -3.26 -11.49
N PHE A 146 0.76 -3.11 -10.54
CA PHE A 146 1.42 -4.21 -9.85
C PHE A 146 1.24 -4.02 -8.36
N GLU A 147 0.46 -4.91 -7.75
CA GLU A 147 0.16 -4.82 -6.33
C GLU A 147 1.02 -5.77 -5.52
N PRO A 148 1.71 -5.27 -4.49
CA PRO A 148 2.44 -6.13 -3.58
C PRO A 148 1.42 -7.01 -2.84
N VAL A 149 1.64 -8.33 -2.86
CA VAL A 149 1.00 -9.19 -1.87
C VAL A 149 1.58 -8.81 -0.53
N ILE A 150 0.75 -8.27 0.35
CA ILE A 150 1.14 -8.03 1.73
C ILE A 150 1.21 -9.40 2.39
N VAL A 151 2.38 -10.01 2.37
CA VAL A 151 2.65 -11.19 3.18
C VAL A 151 2.64 -10.71 4.61
N PRO A 152 1.66 -11.14 5.45
CA PRO A 152 1.72 -10.83 6.87
C PRO A 152 3.08 -11.30 7.38
N PRO A 153 3.80 -10.50 8.17
CA PRO A 153 4.94 -11.06 8.88
C PRO A 153 4.44 -12.31 9.63
N PRO A 154 5.24 -13.38 9.72
CA PRO A 154 4.85 -14.55 10.50
C PRO A 154 4.42 -14.05 11.87
N ALA A 155 3.25 -14.53 12.34
CA ALA A 155 2.70 -14.11 13.63
C ALA A 155 3.83 -14.25 14.66
N GLN A 156 4.31 -13.10 15.15
CA GLN A 156 5.32 -13.14 16.19
C GLN A 156 4.56 -13.48 17.44
N THR A 157 4.48 -14.77 17.79
CA THR A 157 4.01 -15.26 19.08
C THR A 157 5.01 -14.91 20.17
N ARG A 158 5.40 -13.63 20.25
CA ARG A 158 6.02 -13.09 21.46
C ARG A 158 4.89 -12.97 22.46
N ALA A 159 4.74 -14.01 23.28
CA ALA A 159 3.89 -13.95 24.45
C ALA A 159 4.44 -12.83 25.35
N VAL A 160 3.82 -11.66 25.31
CA VAL A 160 4.15 -10.59 26.24
C VAL A 160 3.34 -10.81 27.50
N SER A 161 4.00 -11.22 28.58
CA SER A 161 3.34 -11.38 29.87
C SER A 161 3.10 -10.00 30.47
N PHE A 162 1.83 -9.63 30.63
CA PHE A 162 1.42 -8.41 31.31
C PHE A 162 0.45 -8.77 32.44
N ALA A 163 0.83 -8.47 33.68
CA ALA A 163 0.01 -8.75 34.84
C ALA A 163 -1.06 -7.68 35.04
N CYS A 164 -2.28 -8.10 35.38
CA CYS A 164 -3.34 -7.20 35.78
C CYS A 164 -2.93 -6.48 37.08
N PRO A 165 -2.91 -5.15 37.14
CA PRO A 165 -2.58 -4.38 38.35
C PRO A 165 -3.57 -4.62 39.50
N GLU A 166 -4.82 -5.00 39.22
CA GLU A 166 -5.84 -5.25 40.25
C GLU A 166 -5.73 -6.65 40.88
N CYS A 167 -5.65 -7.71 40.06
CA CYS A 167 -5.68 -9.09 40.57
C CYS A 167 -4.36 -9.86 40.42
N GLY A 168 -3.34 -9.25 39.81
CA GLY A 168 -2.03 -9.88 39.56
C GLY A 168 -2.02 -10.93 38.44
N ALA A 169 -3.17 -11.27 37.85
CA ALA A 169 -3.24 -12.34 36.85
C ALA A 169 -2.62 -11.93 35.51
N ASN A 170 -1.93 -12.87 34.84
CA ASN A 170 -1.34 -12.63 33.52
C ASN A 170 -2.41 -12.58 32.43
N LEU A 171 -2.42 -11.50 31.65
CA LEU A 171 -3.30 -11.32 30.51
C LEU A 171 -2.77 -12.06 29.27
N LYS A 172 -3.68 -12.66 28.50
CA LYS A 172 -3.39 -13.19 27.17
C LYS A 172 -3.55 -12.07 26.14
N LEU A 173 -2.44 -11.41 25.80
CA LEU A 173 -2.42 -10.37 24.79
C LEU A 173 -1.95 -10.95 23.44
N THR A 174 -2.54 -10.46 22.36
CA THR A 174 -2.25 -10.86 20.97
C THR A 174 -2.15 -9.60 20.09
N ASP A 175 -1.62 -9.74 18.88
CA ASP A 175 -1.54 -8.66 17.87
C ASP A 175 -2.91 -8.08 17.46
N GLY A 176 -4.01 -8.75 17.82
CA GLY A 176 -5.38 -8.27 17.59
C GLY A 176 -6.04 -7.68 18.84
N THR A 177 -5.42 -7.75 20.00
CA THR A 177 -6.00 -7.27 21.25
C THR A 177 -6.17 -5.75 21.17
N PRO A 178 -7.34 -5.15 21.49
CA PRO A 178 -7.54 -3.71 21.53
C PRO A 178 -6.75 -3.04 22.67
N ARG A 179 -6.60 -1.71 22.62
CA ARG A 179 -5.79 -0.98 23.63
C ARG A 179 -6.44 -0.97 25.02
N LEU A 180 -7.75 -1.07 25.06
CA LEU A 180 -8.55 -1.32 26.27
C LEU A 180 -8.89 -2.80 26.32
N VAL A 181 -8.48 -3.49 27.39
CA VAL A 181 -8.63 -4.94 27.54
C VAL A 181 -9.30 -5.26 28.86
N ASP A 182 -10.31 -6.10 28.85
CA ASP A 182 -10.91 -6.61 30.07
C ASP A 182 -10.10 -7.80 30.61
N CYS A 183 -9.76 -7.76 31.90
CA CYS A 183 -9.10 -8.87 32.55
C CYS A 183 -10.04 -10.08 32.61
N GLN A 184 -9.66 -11.19 31.99
CA GLN A 184 -10.45 -12.45 31.99
C GLN A 184 -10.63 -13.11 33.37
N TYR A 185 -10.04 -12.55 34.44
CA TYR A 185 -10.11 -13.08 35.82
C TYR A 185 -10.93 -12.20 36.76
N CYS A 186 -10.76 -10.88 36.71
CA CYS A 186 -11.47 -9.94 37.59
C CYS A 186 -12.39 -8.95 36.86
N ASN A 187 -12.48 -9.05 35.53
CA ASN A 187 -13.25 -8.17 34.63
C ASN A 187 -12.90 -6.67 34.72
N HIS A 188 -11.78 -6.31 35.34
CA HIS A 188 -11.31 -4.94 35.33
C HIS A 188 -10.79 -4.55 33.94
N THR A 189 -11.24 -3.41 33.41
CA THR A 189 -10.80 -2.86 32.13
C THR A 189 -9.47 -2.13 32.28
N LEU A 190 -8.49 -2.55 31.49
CA LEU A 190 -7.10 -2.11 31.57
C LEU A 190 -6.71 -1.36 30.32
N PHE A 191 -6.04 -0.23 30.49
CA PHE A 191 -5.41 0.47 29.38
C PHE A 191 -3.98 -0.02 29.20
N LEU A 192 -3.67 -0.58 28.03
CA LEU A 192 -2.33 -1.08 27.74
C LEU A 192 -1.32 0.08 27.59
N PRO A 193 -0.17 0.04 28.29
CA PRO A 193 0.90 1.02 28.11
C PRO A 193 1.34 1.12 26.65
N THR A 194 1.74 2.33 26.24
CA THR A 194 2.11 2.65 24.85
C THR A 194 3.18 1.71 24.28
N ASP A 195 4.23 1.43 25.05
CA ASP A 195 5.34 0.59 24.57
C ASP A 195 4.92 -0.87 24.36
N LEU A 196 4.11 -1.40 25.29
CA LEU A 196 3.51 -2.73 25.17
C LEU A 196 2.59 -2.82 23.96
N TRP A 197 1.75 -1.81 23.78
CA TRP A 197 0.86 -1.69 22.64
C TRP A 197 1.63 -1.71 21.31
N HIS A 198 2.67 -0.88 21.18
CA HIS A 198 3.49 -0.80 19.98
C HIS A 198 4.32 -2.05 19.72
N ALA A 199 4.75 -2.76 20.77
CA ALA A 199 5.45 -4.03 20.62
C ALA A 199 4.57 -5.10 19.94
N MET A 200 3.26 -5.09 20.21
CA MET A 200 2.29 -6.01 19.61
C MET A 200 1.67 -5.47 18.31
N HIS A 201 1.72 -4.15 18.10
CA HIS A 201 1.16 -3.47 16.94
C HIS A 201 2.27 -2.71 16.19
N PRO A 202 3.19 -3.43 15.53
CA PRO A 202 4.30 -2.80 14.83
C PRO A 202 3.79 -1.83 13.76
N VAL A 203 4.43 -0.66 13.71
CA VAL A 203 4.08 0.38 12.74
C VAL A 203 4.24 -0.18 11.33
N GLN A 204 3.16 -0.09 10.54
CA GLN A 204 3.19 -0.51 9.15
C GLN A 204 4.13 0.39 8.35
N LYS A 205 5.13 -0.23 7.73
CA LYS A 205 5.98 0.47 6.76
C LYS A 205 5.21 0.63 5.45
N ARG A 206 5.36 1.79 4.80
CA ARG A 206 4.82 2.01 3.45
C ARG A 206 5.50 1.06 2.47
N THR A 207 4.74 0.11 1.93
CA THR A 207 5.20 -0.76 0.85
C THR A 207 4.78 -0.15 -0.48
N PRO A 208 5.69 -0.02 -1.46
CA PRO A 208 5.31 0.51 -2.76
C PRO A 208 4.40 -0.47 -3.50
N TRP A 209 3.54 0.09 -4.32
CA TRP A 209 2.87 -0.57 -5.43
C TRP A 209 3.27 0.17 -6.71
N TRP A 210 3.18 -0.49 -7.86
CA TRP A 210 3.72 0.07 -9.10
C TRP A 210 2.66 0.24 -10.16
N VAL A 211 2.95 1.14 -11.08
CA VAL A 211 2.19 1.36 -12.31
C VAL A 211 3.10 1.37 -13.52
N ALA A 212 2.57 0.98 -14.67
CA ALA A 212 3.25 1.11 -15.97
C ALA A 212 2.46 1.97 -16.93
N PHE A 213 3.20 2.85 -17.61
CA PHE A 213 2.74 3.70 -18.69
C PHE A 213 3.37 3.22 -20.01
N VAL A 214 2.58 3.20 -21.08
CA VAL A 214 3.02 2.82 -22.42
C VAL A 214 2.99 4.07 -23.30
N ARG A 215 4.15 4.48 -23.81
CA ARG A 215 4.33 5.70 -24.60
C ARG A 215 4.98 5.45 -25.95
#